data_AF-A0A538BGG1-F1
#
_entry.id   AF-A0A538BGG1-F1
#
_cell.length_a   1.000
_cell.length_b   1.000
_cell.length_c   1.000
_cell.angle_alpha   90.00
_cell.angle_beta   90.00
_cell.angle_gamma   90.00
#
_symmetry.space_group_name_H-M   'P 1'
#
loop_
_entity.id
_entity.type
_entity.pdbx_description
1 polymer ?
#
loop_
_entity_poly.entity_id
_entity_poly.type
_entity_poly.pdbx_seq_one_letter_code
_entity_poly.pdbx_strand_id
1 'polypeptide(L)'
;MTVRRPTTIVCDVGALVEPDVGTIDALARFQLAARRFGCEIRLRHASADFQQLLALMGLDEVLLRVEPSRQAEEREQRLGVEEERELDDPTL
;
A
#
# COMPACT_ATOMS: atom_id res chain seq x y z
N MET A 1 -13.57 11.33 -16.72
CA MET A 1 -12.39 10.66 -16.13
C MET A 1 -12.62 9.15 -16.21
N THR A 2 -11.95 8.44 -17.10
CA THR A 2 -12.09 6.98 -17.21
C THR A 2 -11.25 6.32 -16.12
N VAL A 3 -11.88 5.67 -15.16
CA VAL A 3 -11.18 4.86 -14.15
C VAL A 3 -10.56 3.67 -14.87
N ARG A 4 -9.23 3.65 -15.01
CA ARG A 4 -8.51 2.51 -15.57
C ARG A 4 -8.63 1.35 -14.58
N ARG A 5 -9.30 0.26 -14.98
CA ARG A 5 -9.41 -0.93 -14.13
C ARG A 5 -8.02 -1.59 -14.02
N PRO A 6 -7.58 -1.95 -12.81
CA PRO A 6 -6.31 -2.62 -12.63
C PRO A 6 -6.36 -4.02 -13.25
N THR A 7 -5.23 -4.49 -13.77
CA THR A 7 -5.10 -5.89 -14.23
C THR A 7 -5.14 -6.81 -13.02
N THR A 8 -6.09 -7.75 -12.96
CA THR A 8 -6.22 -8.68 -11.84
C THR A 8 -5.37 -9.94 -12.07
N ILE A 9 -4.54 -10.28 -11.10
CA ILE A 9 -3.76 -11.50 -11.02
C ILE A 9 -4.38 -12.38 -9.93
N VAL A 10 -4.78 -13.59 -10.28
CA VAL A 10 -5.30 -14.57 -9.31
C VAL A 10 -4.13 -15.42 -8.83
N CYS A 11 -3.93 -15.44 -7.51
CA CYS A 11 -2.92 -16.26 -6.87
C CYS A 11 -3.61 -17.37 -6.07
N ASP A 12 -3.44 -18.62 -6.52
CA ASP A 12 -3.94 -19.77 -5.80
C ASP A 12 -2.98 -20.10 -4.65
N VAL A 13 -3.50 -20.06 -3.43
CA VAL A 13 -2.76 -20.35 -2.20
C VAL A 13 -3.21 -21.67 -1.56
N GLY A 14 -4.06 -22.45 -2.23
CA GLY A 14 -4.57 -23.73 -1.72
C GLY A 14 -3.50 -24.82 -1.61
N ALA A 15 -2.36 -24.65 -2.27
CA ALA A 15 -1.20 -25.54 -2.13
C ALA A 15 -0.33 -25.23 -0.91
N LEU A 16 -0.62 -24.13 -0.17
CA LEU A 16 0.10 -23.80 1.06
C LEU A 16 -0.45 -24.66 2.20
N VAL A 17 0.31 -25.68 2.57
CA VAL A 17 -0.07 -26.64 3.63
C VAL A 17 0.12 -26.05 5.02
N GLU A 18 1.25 -25.35 5.26
CA GLU A 18 1.57 -24.71 6.53
C GLU A 18 2.15 -23.31 6.26
N PRO A 19 1.28 -22.30 6.08
CA PRO A 19 1.73 -20.94 5.85
C PRO A 19 2.34 -20.34 7.10
N ASP A 20 3.55 -19.82 6.96
CA ASP A 20 4.27 -19.13 8.01
C ASP A 20 4.34 -17.61 7.76
N VAL A 21 4.93 -16.88 8.70
CA VAL A 21 5.09 -15.42 8.60
C VAL A 21 5.92 -15.02 7.37
N GLY A 22 6.89 -15.85 6.96
CA GLY A 22 7.69 -15.62 5.75
C GLY A 22 6.85 -15.66 4.48
N THR A 23 5.92 -16.61 4.41
CA THR A 23 4.95 -16.75 3.32
C THR A 23 4.02 -15.54 3.26
N ILE A 24 3.56 -15.05 4.43
CA ILE A 24 2.74 -13.84 4.52
C ILE A 24 3.52 -12.58 4.07
N ASP A 25 4.76 -12.39 4.51
CA ASP A 25 5.60 -11.26 4.08
C ASP A 25 5.83 -11.28 2.57
N ALA A 26 6.14 -12.45 2.00
CA ALA A 26 6.32 -12.60 0.56
C ALA A 26 5.05 -12.21 -0.22
N LEU A 27 3.87 -12.66 0.23
CA LEU A 27 2.60 -12.28 -0.38
C LEU A 27 2.31 -10.78 -0.23
N ALA A 28 2.58 -10.19 0.93
CA ALA A 28 2.41 -8.75 1.14
C ALA A 28 3.31 -7.91 0.23
N ARG A 29 4.58 -8.30 0.09
CA ARG A 29 5.51 -7.65 -0.85
C ARG A 29 5.07 -7.84 -2.30
N PHE A 30 4.57 -9.02 -2.65
CA PHE A 30 4.04 -9.28 -3.98
C PHE A 30 2.82 -8.39 -4.30
N GLN A 31 1.89 -8.24 -3.36
CA GLN A 31 0.75 -7.31 -3.48
C GLN A 31 1.20 -5.86 -3.65
N LEU A 32 2.19 -5.43 -2.88
CA LEU A 32 2.75 -4.08 -3.00
C LEU A 32 3.41 -3.86 -4.37
N ALA A 33 4.18 -4.84 -4.85
CA ALA A 33 4.82 -4.78 -6.16
C ALA A 33 3.77 -4.68 -7.28
N ALA A 34 2.74 -5.53 -7.27
CA ALA A 34 1.66 -5.49 -8.26
C ALA A 34 0.93 -4.13 -8.26
N ARG A 35 0.64 -3.56 -7.09
CA ARG A 35 0.02 -2.23 -6.97
C ARG A 35 0.87 -1.13 -7.63
N ARG A 36 2.20 -1.19 -7.50
CA ARG A 36 3.12 -0.24 -8.17
C ARG A 36 3.04 -0.33 -9.70
N PHE A 37 2.66 -1.48 -10.24
CA PHE A 37 2.42 -1.70 -11.67
C PHE A 37 0.97 -1.47 -12.10
N GLY A 38 0.09 -1.03 -11.20
CA GLY A 38 -1.34 -0.86 -11.49
C GLY A 38 -2.11 -2.17 -11.63
N CYS A 39 -1.59 -3.24 -11.02
CA CYS A 39 -2.24 -4.55 -10.94
C CYS A 39 -2.87 -4.77 -9.55
N GLU A 40 -3.84 -5.66 -9.50
CA GLU A 40 -4.50 -6.15 -8.28
C GLU A 40 -4.23 -7.64 -8.13
N ILE A 41 -3.86 -8.09 -6.93
CA ILE A 41 -3.73 -9.51 -6.62
C ILE A 41 -4.94 -9.96 -5.81
N ARG A 42 -5.50 -11.11 -6.17
CA ARG A 42 -6.55 -11.79 -5.41
C ARG A 42 -6.09 -13.19 -5.01
N LEU A 43 -6.10 -13.45 -3.71
CA LEU A 43 -5.80 -14.78 -3.18
C LEU A 43 -7.04 -15.67 -3.32
N ARG A 44 -6.84 -16.91 -3.79
CA ARG A 44 -7.89 -17.92 -3.96
C ARG A 44 -7.53 -19.20 -3.22
N HIS A 45 -8.53 -19.90 -2.70
CA HIS A 45 -8.38 -21.15 -1.95
C HIS A 45 -7.48 -21.01 -0.70
N ALA A 46 -7.51 -19.84 -0.04
CA ALA A 46 -6.87 -19.66 1.25
C ALA A 46 -7.50 -20.60 2.29
N SER A 47 -6.67 -21.42 2.94
CA SER A 47 -7.11 -22.29 4.03
C SER A 47 -7.58 -21.47 5.23
N ALA A 48 -8.38 -22.08 6.12
CA ALA A 48 -8.83 -21.42 7.34
C ALA A 48 -7.65 -20.96 8.21
N ASP A 49 -6.60 -21.79 8.33
CA ASP A 49 -5.39 -21.48 9.08
C ASP A 49 -4.64 -20.28 8.49
N PHE A 50 -4.57 -20.20 7.15
CA PHE A 50 -4.02 -19.03 6.46
C PHE A 50 -4.79 -17.75 6.79
N GLN A 51 -6.13 -17.81 6.75
CA GLN A 51 -6.99 -16.67 7.08
C GLN A 51 -6.87 -16.26 8.55
N GLN A 52 -6.75 -17.21 9.48
CA GLN A 52 -6.52 -16.94 10.89
C GLN A 52 -5.17 -16.28 11.14
N LEU A 53 -4.12 -16.75 10.47
CA LEU A 53 -2.80 -16.12 10.55
C LEU A 53 -2.85 -14.68 10.05
N LEU A 54 -3.53 -14.43 8.92
CA LEU A 54 -3.73 -13.07 8.42
C LEU A 54 -4.44 -12.16 9.43
N ALA A 55 -5.53 -12.65 10.04
CA ALA A 55 -6.28 -11.90 11.04
C ALA A 55 -5.45 -11.62 12.29
N LEU A 56 -4.67 -12.61 12.77
CA LEU A 56 -3.73 -12.44 13.89
C LEU A 56 -2.71 -11.32 13.62
N MET A 57 -2.25 -11.20 12.38
CA MET A 57 -1.29 -10.16 11.97
C MET A 57 -1.95 -8.84 11.58
N GLY A 58 -3.29 -8.74 11.57
CA GLY A 58 -4.02 -7.57 11.08
C GLY A 58 -3.80 -7.29 9.58
N LEU A 59 -3.51 -8.34 8.80
CA LEU A 59 -3.22 -8.27 7.37
C LEU A 59 -4.36 -8.80 6.50
N ASP A 60 -5.47 -9.22 7.10
CA ASP A 60 -6.66 -9.68 6.42
C ASP A 60 -7.24 -8.58 5.51
N GLU A 61 -7.36 -7.34 5.96
CA GLU A 61 -7.85 -6.25 5.08
C GLU A 61 -6.84 -5.87 3.99
N VAL A 62 -5.54 -5.98 4.28
CA VAL A 62 -4.46 -5.66 3.34
C VAL A 62 -4.37 -6.70 2.23
N LEU A 63 -4.48 -7.99 2.59
CA LEU A 63 -4.23 -9.11 1.69
C LEU A 63 -5.50 -9.74 1.11
N LEU A 64 -6.66 -9.61 1.76
CA LEU A 64 -7.97 -10.06 1.27
C LEU A 64 -8.82 -8.93 0.68
N ARG A 65 -8.34 -7.68 0.73
CA ARG A 65 -8.98 -6.47 0.19
C ARG A 65 -10.40 -6.23 0.71
N VAL A 66 -10.48 -5.43 1.76
CA VAL A 66 -11.49 -4.36 1.87
C VAL A 66 -10.72 -3.07 1.63
N GLU A 67 -11.09 -2.23 0.67
CA GLU A 67 -10.30 -1.04 0.30
C GLU A 67 -10.27 -0.02 1.46
N PRO A 68 -9.12 0.30 2.10
CA PRO A 68 -8.97 1.60 2.70
C PRO A 68 -8.54 2.53 1.57
N SER A 69 -9.46 3.37 1.11
CA SER A 69 -9.12 4.49 0.24
C SER A 69 -7.99 5.27 0.90
N ARG A 70 -6.75 5.11 0.41
CA ARG A 70 -5.65 6.01 0.75
C ARG A 70 -6.02 7.37 0.16
N GLN A 71 -6.72 8.18 0.94
CA GLN A 71 -6.61 9.62 0.81
C GLN A 71 -5.11 9.90 0.98
N ALA A 72 -4.45 10.35 -0.08
CA ALA A 72 -3.12 10.91 0.09
C ALA A 72 -3.31 12.07 1.07
N GLU A 73 -2.69 11.99 2.25
CA GLU A 73 -2.56 13.17 3.11
C GLU A 73 -1.94 14.25 2.23
N GLU A 74 -2.68 15.34 2.03
CA GLU A 74 -2.19 16.51 1.32
C GLU A 74 -0.91 16.92 2.04
N ARG A 75 0.24 16.68 1.41
CA ARG A 75 1.50 17.24 1.91
C ARG A 75 1.25 18.74 1.94
N GLU A 76 1.19 19.31 3.14
CA GLU A 76 1.15 20.75 3.33
C GLU A 76 2.20 21.36 2.42
N GLN A 77 1.73 22.17 1.48
CA GLN A 77 2.61 22.93 0.62
C GLN A 77 3.50 23.73 1.56
N ARG A 78 4.82 23.48 1.53
CA ARG A 78 5.77 24.35 2.22
C ARG A 78 5.51 25.76 1.70
N LEU A 79 4.84 26.57 2.52
CA LEU A 79 4.72 28.00 2.31
C LEU A 79 6.14 28.50 2.09
N GLY A 80 6.37 29.15 0.94
CA GLY A 80 7.66 29.70 0.60
C GLY A 80 8.15 30.55 1.76
N VAL A 81 9.35 30.24 2.26
CA VAL A 81 10.04 31.13 3.17
C VAL A 81 10.31 32.39 2.37
N GLU A 82 9.61 33.48 2.68
CA GLU A 82 10.02 34.81 2.23
C GLU A 82 11.36 35.09 2.89
N GLU A 83 12.43 34.99 2.10
CA GLU A 83 13.76 35.44 2.50
C GLU A 83 13.69 36.96 2.64
N GLU A 84 13.63 37.43 3.89
CA GLU A 84 13.71 38.84 4.22
C GLU A 84 15.06 39.37 3.71
N ARG A 85 15.03 40.19 2.67
CA ARG A 85 16.22 40.91 2.21
C ARG A 85 16.57 41.95 3.26
N GLU A 86 17.74 41.79 3.88
CA GLU A 86 18.36 42.82 4.68
C GLU A 86 18.49 44.11 3.84
N LEU A 87 17.76 45.15 4.26
CA LEU A 87 17.88 46.49 3.73
C LEU A 87 19.20 47.07 4.24
N ASP A 88 20.15 47.29 3.33
CA ASP A 88 21.33 48.11 3.60
C ASP A 88 20.86 49.50 4.06
N ASP A 89 21.34 49.94 5.23
CA ASP A 89 21.10 51.28 5.77
C ASP A 89 21.96 52.30 4.99
N PRO A 90 21.37 53.28 4.29
CA PRO A 90 22.16 54.30 3.61
C PRO A 90 22.72 55.27 4.65
N THR A 91 24.03 55.21 4.88
CA THR A 91 24.73 56.27 5.61
C THR A 91 24.76 57.52 4.74
N LEU A 92 24.18 58.62 5.25
CA LEU A 92 24.25 59.97 4.69
C LEU A 92 25.69 60.49 4.60
#